data_AF-A0ABD7U2V7-F1
#
_entry.id   AF-A0ABD7U2V7-F1
#
_cell.length_a   1.000
_cell.length_b   1.000
_cell.length_c   1.000
_cell.angle_alpha   90.00
_cell.angle_beta   90.00
_cell.angle_gamma   90.00
#
_symmetry.space_group_name_H-M   'P 1'
#
loop_
_entity.id
_entity.type
_entity.pdbx_description
1 polymer ?
#
loop_
_entity_poly.entity_id
_entity_poly.type
_entity_poly.pdbx_seq_one_letter_code
_entity_poly.pdbx_strand_id
1 'polypeptide(L)'
;MDILHLKEKVIGLVAYMKEVGYTSQYIWYINHLTKWIVSNSMCYEWQNYADIEHTLAKLWHNKHTFANKSRLLRIIQRYDEEASLPDGHKHYHKPSNYNQLCEEFMKVVDIACKFIGKDTKMVPTIKVAMSSFFLTLQKYGINSLDAIDEKAVQMVFSPNDIPIRSHSFKYSVEYGLKKCVSYYNDGIIEHIMSYLPTIPNSRKNIQYLTEAEIEAIKHVLEHDKTISLQDKAIATIALYTGLRSCDISALTMKDFDWEGDLIIITQSKTGTALTLPLRAVVGNAIYDYLVEERPKCYEPYVFLTVNSPYRKLHTSNLNAICVKIMHKAGIRLKVSDRKGLHLFRHYVATSLLQAGVQQPVISSTLGHASPKSLNPYLNAEFKSLKECALSIENYPVRKEVFYQ
;
A
#
# COMPACT_ATOMS: atom_id res chain seq x y z
N MET A 1 -2.35 35.46 14.92
CA MET A 1 -3.00 34.14 15.05
C MET A 1 -2.39 33.41 16.24
N ASP A 2 -3.19 32.98 17.22
CA ASP A 2 -2.67 32.23 18.38
C ASP A 2 -2.66 30.72 18.08
N ILE A 3 -1.66 30.30 17.30
CA ILE A 3 -1.56 28.92 16.81
C ILE A 3 -1.32 27.93 17.95
N LEU A 4 -0.69 28.35 19.04
CA LEU A 4 -0.33 27.48 20.16
C LEU A 4 -1.58 26.99 20.92
N HIS A 5 -2.58 27.87 21.09
CA HIS A 5 -3.86 27.53 21.73
C HIS A 5 -4.91 27.01 20.74
N LEU A 6 -4.59 26.91 19.44
CA LEU A 6 -5.54 26.44 18.42
C LEU A 6 -6.10 25.04 18.72
N LYS A 7 -5.30 24.16 19.34
CA LYS A 7 -5.78 22.83 19.76
C LYS A 7 -6.90 22.91 20.79
N GLU A 8 -6.80 23.82 21.75
CA GLU A 8 -7.77 23.98 22.84
C GLU A 8 -9.07 24.57 22.28
N LYS A 9 -8.95 25.57 21.39
CA LYS A 9 -10.11 26.17 20.72
C LYS A 9 -10.87 25.14 19.89
N VAL A 10 -10.17 24.32 19.09
CA VAL A 10 -10.81 23.33 18.20
C VAL A 10 -11.57 22.23 18.96
N ILE A 11 -11.40 22.08 20.29
CA ILE A 11 -12.20 21.15 21.10
C ILE A 11 -13.70 21.47 21.00
N GLY A 12 -14.08 22.76 21.07
CA GLY A 12 -15.48 23.19 20.98
C GLY A 12 -16.10 22.90 19.61
N LEU A 13 -15.35 23.17 18.54
CA LEU A 13 -15.74 22.80 17.17
C LEU A 13 -15.97 21.29 17.03
N VAL A 14 -15.06 20.48 17.56
CA VAL A 14 -15.16 19.01 17.51
C VAL A 14 -16.36 18.50 18.32
N ALA A 15 -16.67 19.11 19.46
CA ALA A 15 -17.84 18.77 20.26
C ALA A 15 -19.14 19.03 19.49
N TYR A 16 -19.29 20.23 18.92
CA TYR A 16 -20.43 20.57 18.05
C TYR A 16 -20.58 19.60 16.88
N MET A 17 -19.48 19.30 16.19
CA MET A 17 -19.50 18.38 15.05
C MET A 17 -19.98 16.98 15.44
N LYS A 18 -19.66 16.50 16.64
CA LYS A 18 -20.19 15.23 17.16
C LYS A 18 -21.69 15.30 17.42
N GLU A 19 -22.14 16.38 18.04
CA GLU A 19 -23.56 16.61 18.39
C GLU A 19 -24.45 16.66 17.15
N VAL A 20 -24.01 17.38 16.11
CA VAL A 20 -24.74 17.53 14.83
C VAL A 20 -24.61 16.30 13.91
N GLY A 21 -23.85 15.27 14.33
CA GLY A 21 -23.78 13.99 13.62
C GLY A 21 -22.78 13.94 12.47
N TYR A 22 -21.72 14.75 12.49
CA TYR A 22 -20.61 14.60 11.54
C TYR A 22 -19.90 13.25 11.73
N THR A 23 -19.39 12.68 10.65
CA THR A 23 -18.68 11.39 10.70
C THR A 23 -17.36 11.48 11.48
N SER A 24 -17.01 10.40 12.19
CA SER A 24 -15.75 10.31 12.96
C SER A 24 -14.52 10.53 12.09
N GLN A 25 -14.56 10.12 10.82
CA GLN A 25 -13.47 10.36 9.86
C GLN A 25 -13.31 11.85 9.52
N TYR A 26 -14.42 12.58 9.38
CA TYR A 26 -14.36 14.01 9.09
C TYR A 26 -13.85 14.80 10.31
N ILE A 27 -14.31 14.44 11.49
CA ILE A 27 -13.78 14.95 12.78
C ILE A 27 -12.29 14.60 12.91
N TRP A 28 -11.88 13.41 12.50
CA TRP A 28 -10.47 13.02 12.47
C TRP A 28 -9.65 13.90 11.53
N TYR A 29 -10.16 14.24 10.34
CA TYR A 29 -9.45 15.13 9.41
C TYR A 29 -9.23 16.54 9.98
N ILE A 30 -10.23 17.12 10.66
CA ILE A 30 -10.10 18.41 11.34
C ILE A 30 -9.00 18.31 12.42
N ASN A 31 -9.13 17.36 13.35
CA ASN A 31 -8.14 17.15 14.42
C ASN A 31 -6.73 16.92 13.87
N HIS A 32 -6.60 16.13 12.81
CA HIS A 32 -5.32 15.82 12.20
C HIS A 32 -4.72 17.04 11.51
N LEU A 33 -5.52 17.87 10.84
CA LEU A 33 -5.03 19.11 10.23
C LEU A 33 -4.63 20.12 11.32
N THR A 34 -5.45 20.33 12.35
CA THR A 34 -5.12 21.18 13.50
C THR A 34 -3.83 20.74 14.17
N LYS A 35 -3.70 19.43 14.48
CA LYS A 35 -2.47 18.89 15.07
C LYS A 35 -1.27 19.13 14.17
N TRP A 36 -1.42 18.96 12.86
CA TRP A 36 -0.36 19.24 11.90
C TRP A 36 0.03 20.72 11.89
N ILE A 37 -0.93 21.66 11.89
CA ILE A 37 -0.66 23.11 11.94
C ILE A 37 0.15 23.44 13.20
N VAL A 38 -0.33 23.03 14.38
CA VAL A 38 0.35 23.33 15.65
C VAL A 38 1.74 22.70 15.72
N SER A 39 1.90 21.47 15.22
CA SER A 39 3.21 20.80 15.27
C SER A 39 4.25 21.40 14.31
N ASN A 40 3.81 22.24 13.36
CA ASN A 40 4.66 22.82 12.32
C ASN A 40 4.72 24.34 12.38
N SER A 41 4.03 24.98 13.32
CA SER A 41 3.98 26.43 13.46
C SER A 41 5.37 27.03 13.69
N MET A 42 6.20 26.35 14.48
CA MET A 42 7.57 26.77 14.76
C MET A 42 8.51 26.56 13.56
N CYS A 43 8.22 25.59 12.69
CA CYS A 43 9.07 25.31 11.52
C CYS A 43 8.81 26.28 10.36
N TYR A 44 7.59 26.82 10.28
CA TYR A 44 7.15 27.66 9.17
C TYR A 44 6.91 29.11 9.56
N GLU A 45 6.85 29.42 10.86
CA GLU A 45 6.69 30.77 11.41
C GLU A 45 5.49 31.52 10.80
N TRP A 46 4.39 30.81 10.54
CA TRP A 46 3.17 31.38 9.97
C TRP A 46 2.60 32.49 10.86
N GLN A 47 2.23 33.62 10.26
CA GLN A 47 1.66 34.76 10.97
C GLN A 47 0.13 34.75 10.91
N ASN A 48 -0.43 34.23 9.82
CA ASN A 48 -1.86 34.17 9.55
C ASN A 48 -2.26 32.89 8.78
N TYR A 49 -3.56 32.65 8.63
CA TYR A 49 -4.08 31.46 7.93
C TYR A 49 -3.77 31.45 6.43
N ALA A 50 -3.57 32.61 5.79
CA ALA A 50 -3.19 32.68 4.38
C ALA A 50 -1.77 32.14 4.15
N ASP A 51 -0.84 32.38 5.09
CA ASP A 51 0.51 31.79 5.05
C ASP A 51 0.46 30.26 5.10
N ILE A 52 -0.45 29.72 5.92
CA ILE A 52 -0.71 28.28 6.00
C ILE A 52 -1.24 27.79 4.65
N GLU A 53 -2.28 28.43 4.09
CA GLU A 53 -2.87 28.04 2.80
C GLU A 53 -1.85 28.04 1.66
N HIS A 54 -0.98 29.05 1.61
CA HIS A 54 0.12 29.14 0.64
C HIS A 54 1.12 27.99 0.82
N THR A 55 1.43 27.63 2.07
CA THR A 55 2.28 26.47 2.38
C THR A 55 1.61 25.17 1.98
N LEU A 56 0.30 25.01 2.21
CA LEU A 56 -0.47 23.84 1.77
C LEU A 56 -0.42 23.70 0.23
N ALA A 57 -0.52 24.79 -0.52
CA ALA A 57 -0.44 24.78 -1.98
C ALA A 57 0.91 24.27 -2.50
N LYS A 58 2.00 24.63 -1.80
CA LYS A 58 3.36 24.13 -2.10
C LYS A 58 3.55 22.66 -1.73
N LEU A 59 2.93 22.19 -0.65
CA LEU A 59 3.10 20.83 -0.14
C LEU A 59 2.25 19.78 -0.88
N TRP A 60 1.06 20.15 -1.36
CA TRP A 60 0.09 19.21 -1.95
C TRP A 60 -0.34 19.63 -3.36
N HIS A 61 0.46 19.32 -4.37
CA HIS A 61 0.17 19.69 -5.77
C HIS A 61 -1.08 19.01 -6.38
N ASN A 62 -1.62 17.96 -5.76
CA ASN A 62 -2.88 17.35 -6.22
C ASN A 62 -4.07 18.29 -5.95
N LYS A 63 -4.71 18.78 -7.01
CA LYS A 63 -5.82 19.75 -6.95
C LYS A 63 -6.93 19.36 -5.97
N HIS A 64 -7.34 18.09 -5.95
CA HIS A 64 -8.41 17.62 -5.06
C HIS A 64 -7.97 17.56 -3.60
N THR A 65 -6.73 17.12 -3.35
CA THR A 65 -6.16 17.03 -2.00
C THR A 65 -5.96 18.42 -1.41
N PHE A 66 -5.41 19.34 -2.20
CA PHE A 66 -5.27 20.74 -1.81
C PHE A 66 -6.63 21.38 -1.53
N ALA A 67 -7.60 21.24 -2.44
CA ALA A 67 -8.94 21.79 -2.24
C ALA A 67 -9.60 21.28 -0.95
N ASN A 68 -9.45 20.00 -0.63
CA ASN A 68 -9.95 19.44 0.63
C ASN A 68 -9.22 20.01 1.86
N LYS A 69 -7.89 20.12 1.81
CA LYS A 69 -7.09 20.68 2.92
C LYS A 69 -7.38 22.17 3.14
N SER A 70 -7.48 22.95 2.07
CA SER A 70 -7.89 24.36 2.11
C SER A 70 -9.29 24.51 2.69
N ARG A 71 -10.25 23.66 2.29
CA ARG A 71 -11.60 23.65 2.88
C ARG A 71 -11.56 23.41 4.40
N LEU A 72 -10.82 22.40 4.85
CA LEU A 72 -10.68 22.10 6.28
C LEU A 72 -10.00 23.26 7.03
N LEU A 73 -8.98 23.88 6.43
CA LEU A 73 -8.29 25.05 6.99
C LEU A 73 -9.27 26.22 7.17
N ARG A 74 -10.11 26.50 6.17
CA ARG A 74 -11.12 27.56 6.24
C ARG A 74 -12.16 27.32 7.34
N ILE A 75 -12.54 26.07 7.58
CA ILE A 75 -13.45 25.72 8.70
C ILE A 75 -12.76 26.03 10.04
N ILE A 76 -11.50 25.63 10.20
CA ILE A 76 -10.72 25.92 11.40
C ILE A 76 -10.56 27.43 11.59
N GLN A 77 -10.20 28.16 10.53
CA GLN A 77 -10.04 29.61 10.53
C GLN A 77 -11.32 30.33 10.97
N ARG A 78 -12.46 30.05 10.31
CA ARG A 78 -13.74 30.70 10.63
C ARG A 78 -14.18 30.42 12.07
N TYR A 79 -13.89 29.23 12.58
CA TYR A 79 -14.17 28.93 13.97
C TYR A 79 -13.22 29.67 14.94
N ASP A 80 -11.92 29.73 14.64
CA ASP A 80 -10.93 30.41 15.49
C ASP A 80 -11.08 31.94 15.51
N GLU A 81 -11.38 32.55 14.37
CA GLU A 81 -11.47 34.01 14.20
C GLU A 81 -12.89 34.55 14.48
N GLU A 82 -13.94 33.82 14.10
CA GLU A 82 -15.33 34.31 14.12
C GLU A 82 -16.25 33.52 15.06
N ALA A 83 -15.73 32.47 15.73
CA ALA A 83 -16.55 31.46 16.44
C ALA A 83 -17.66 30.85 15.56
N SER A 84 -17.49 30.89 14.24
CA SER A 84 -18.49 30.43 13.27
C SER A 84 -18.46 28.90 13.17
N LEU A 85 -19.62 28.28 13.37
CA LEU A 85 -19.81 26.84 13.26
C LEU A 85 -20.16 26.44 11.82
N PRO A 86 -19.69 25.28 11.34
CA PRO A 86 -20.02 24.81 9.99
C PRO A 86 -21.52 24.50 9.86
N ASP A 87 -22.08 24.75 8.68
CA ASP A 87 -23.51 24.74 8.32
C ASP A 87 -24.26 23.39 8.45
N GLY A 88 -23.63 22.35 9.01
CA GLY A 88 -24.25 21.03 9.16
C GLY A 88 -24.45 20.24 7.84
N HIS A 89 -24.10 20.79 6.69
CA HIS A 89 -24.40 20.15 5.40
C HIS A 89 -23.32 19.13 4.96
N LYS A 90 -23.64 17.86 5.25
CA LYS A 90 -23.30 16.61 4.54
C LYS A 90 -21.81 16.38 4.18
N HIS A 91 -21.09 15.80 5.13
CA HIS A 91 -19.99 14.85 4.86
C HIS A 91 -20.35 13.46 5.41
N TYR A 92 -21.48 12.94 4.95
CA TYR A 92 -21.89 11.56 5.24
C TYR A 92 -21.02 10.62 4.41
N HIS A 93 -19.97 10.09 5.02
CA HIS A 93 -19.44 8.81 4.57
C HIS A 93 -20.44 7.72 4.94
N LYS A 94 -20.72 6.83 4.00
CA LYS A 94 -21.49 5.61 4.24
C LYS A 94 -20.95 4.94 5.52
N PRO A 95 -21.80 4.58 6.49
CA PRO A 95 -21.33 3.91 7.69
C PRO A 95 -20.50 2.68 7.31
N SER A 96 -19.45 2.41 8.08
CA SER A 96 -18.66 1.19 7.92
C SER A 96 -19.60 -0.02 7.85
N ASN A 97 -19.28 -1.03 7.02
CA ASN A 97 -20.07 -2.25 6.98
C ASN A 97 -20.19 -2.87 8.39
N TYR A 98 -19.13 -2.74 9.19
CA TYR A 98 -19.09 -3.20 10.58
C TYR A 98 -20.15 -2.52 11.47
N ASN A 99 -20.33 -1.20 11.32
CA ASN A 99 -21.27 -0.43 12.16
C ASN A 99 -22.74 -0.69 11.80
N GLN A 100 -23.00 -1.43 10.71
CA GLN A 100 -24.34 -1.81 10.27
C GLN A 100 -24.68 -3.26 10.64
N LEU A 101 -23.77 -3.95 11.33
CA LEU A 101 -24.00 -5.34 11.72
C LEU A 101 -24.97 -5.43 12.90
N CYS A 102 -25.73 -6.51 12.97
CA CYS A 102 -26.43 -6.91 14.18
C CYS A 102 -25.42 -7.28 15.27
N GLU A 103 -25.87 -7.28 16.52
CA GLU A 103 -25.02 -7.53 17.69
C GLU A 103 -24.26 -8.86 17.59
N GLU A 104 -24.92 -9.91 17.11
CA GLU A 104 -24.33 -11.25 16.99
C GLU A 104 -23.19 -11.27 15.97
N PHE A 105 -23.39 -10.77 14.75
CA PHE A 105 -22.34 -10.72 13.74
C PHE A 105 -21.21 -9.76 14.11
N MET A 106 -21.53 -8.65 14.78
CA MET A 106 -20.53 -7.73 15.31
C MET A 106 -19.60 -8.46 16.30
N LYS A 107 -20.17 -9.25 17.22
CA LYS A 107 -19.43 -10.07 18.19
C LYS A 107 -18.50 -11.07 17.52
N VAL A 108 -18.94 -11.75 16.46
CA VAL A 108 -18.10 -12.70 15.70
C VAL A 108 -16.90 -12.01 15.08
N VAL A 109 -17.10 -10.83 14.48
CA VAL A 109 -16.00 -10.05 13.90
C VAL A 109 -15.00 -9.61 14.96
N ASP A 110 -15.47 -9.18 16.13
CA ASP A 110 -14.61 -8.77 17.25
C ASP A 110 -13.81 -9.93 17.83
N ILE A 111 -14.44 -11.11 17.99
CA ILE A 111 -13.78 -12.34 18.41
C ILE A 111 -12.66 -12.69 17.43
N ALA A 112 -12.95 -12.72 16.12
CA ALA A 112 -11.93 -12.98 15.11
C ALA A 112 -10.76 -12.01 15.24
N CYS A 113 -11.04 -10.71 15.28
CA CYS A 113 -10.01 -9.67 15.41
C CYS A 113 -9.17 -9.82 16.68
N LYS A 114 -9.78 -10.24 17.80
CA LYS A 114 -9.10 -10.49 19.07
C LYS A 114 -8.14 -11.67 18.96
N PHE A 115 -8.58 -12.81 18.43
CA PHE A 115 -7.78 -14.04 18.33
C PHE A 115 -6.71 -14.02 17.24
N ILE A 116 -6.83 -13.13 16.25
CA ILE A 116 -5.78 -12.90 15.25
C ILE A 116 -4.56 -12.16 15.87
N GLY A 117 -4.77 -11.43 16.97
CA GLY A 117 -3.74 -10.62 17.63
C GLY A 117 -3.51 -9.27 16.95
N LYS A 118 -3.23 -8.24 17.76
CA LYS A 118 -3.05 -6.85 17.29
C LYS A 118 -1.82 -6.65 16.39
N ASP A 119 -0.86 -7.57 16.44
CA ASP A 119 0.44 -7.42 15.77
C ASP A 119 0.45 -7.88 14.31
N THR A 120 -0.64 -8.49 13.81
CA THR A 120 -0.71 -8.88 12.41
C THR A 120 -1.36 -7.78 11.55
N LYS A 121 -0.63 -7.34 10.52
CA LYS A 121 -1.11 -6.39 9.49
C LYS A 121 -2.38 -6.83 8.74
N MET A 122 -2.89 -8.04 9.02
CA MET A 122 -4.03 -8.67 8.35
C MET A 122 -5.38 -8.37 9.01
N VAL A 123 -5.41 -7.94 10.27
CA VAL A 123 -6.65 -7.65 11.02
C VAL A 123 -7.59 -6.70 10.25
N PRO A 124 -7.13 -5.57 9.68
CA PRO A 124 -8.03 -4.67 8.96
C PRO A 124 -8.66 -5.33 7.73
N THR A 125 -7.89 -6.13 6.99
CA THR A 125 -8.38 -6.85 5.80
C THR A 125 -9.45 -7.87 6.19
N ILE A 126 -9.22 -8.63 7.26
CA ILE A 126 -10.16 -9.63 7.76
C ILE A 126 -11.43 -8.96 8.29
N LYS A 127 -11.29 -7.89 9.09
CA LYS A 127 -12.43 -7.11 9.60
C LYS A 127 -13.32 -6.62 8.45
N VAL A 128 -12.73 -6.00 7.42
CA VAL A 128 -13.48 -5.52 6.25
C VAL A 128 -14.16 -6.67 5.50
N ALA A 129 -13.46 -7.78 5.29
CA ALA A 129 -14.01 -8.94 4.57
C ALA A 129 -15.17 -9.58 5.33
N MET A 130 -15.00 -9.88 6.62
CA MET A 130 -16.04 -10.45 7.47
C MET A 130 -17.23 -9.51 7.62
N SER A 131 -17.00 -8.21 7.85
CA SER A 131 -18.10 -7.25 7.92
C SER A 131 -18.86 -7.12 6.61
N SER A 132 -18.18 -7.22 5.46
CA SER A 132 -18.88 -7.27 4.17
C SER A 132 -19.63 -8.58 3.95
N PHE A 133 -19.13 -9.70 4.45
CA PHE A 133 -19.80 -11.01 4.37
C PHE A 133 -21.11 -11.00 5.17
N PHE A 134 -21.02 -10.68 6.46
CA PHE A 134 -22.18 -10.63 7.36
C PHE A 134 -23.20 -9.55 6.97
N LEU A 135 -22.76 -8.37 6.54
CA LEU A 135 -23.69 -7.34 6.09
C LEU A 135 -24.46 -7.77 4.83
N THR A 136 -23.84 -8.55 3.94
CA THR A 136 -24.56 -9.10 2.78
C THR A 136 -25.61 -10.12 3.22
N LEU A 137 -25.31 -11.00 4.18
CA LEU A 137 -26.28 -11.93 4.77
C LEU A 137 -27.47 -11.20 5.40
N GLN A 138 -27.22 -10.15 6.20
CA GLN A 138 -28.28 -9.33 6.80
C GLN A 138 -29.20 -8.67 5.77
N LYS A 139 -28.64 -8.24 4.62
CA LYS A 139 -29.46 -7.68 3.53
C LYS A 139 -30.39 -8.70 2.88
N TYR A 140 -30.08 -9.99 3.01
CA TYR A 140 -30.95 -11.09 2.62
C TYR A 140 -31.87 -11.57 3.77
N GLY A 141 -31.91 -10.84 4.88
CA GLY A 141 -32.78 -11.14 6.03
C GLY A 141 -32.16 -12.10 7.07
N ILE A 142 -30.91 -12.53 6.87
CA ILE A 142 -30.22 -13.44 7.77
C ILE A 142 -29.47 -12.64 8.85
N ASN A 143 -29.94 -12.70 10.10
CA ASN A 143 -29.43 -11.86 11.19
C ASN A 143 -28.88 -12.65 12.39
N SER A 144 -28.80 -13.98 12.29
CA SER A 144 -28.18 -14.87 13.29
C SER A 144 -27.31 -15.91 12.64
N LEU A 145 -26.38 -16.51 13.40
CA LEU A 145 -25.51 -17.57 12.90
C LEU A 145 -26.30 -18.83 12.55
N ASP A 146 -27.30 -19.18 13.35
CA ASP A 146 -28.15 -20.38 13.15
C ASP A 146 -28.97 -20.31 11.86
N ALA A 147 -29.27 -19.10 11.39
CA ALA A 147 -30.04 -18.88 10.17
C ALA A 147 -29.17 -18.94 8.89
N ILE A 148 -27.85 -19.10 9.02
CA ILE A 148 -26.95 -19.17 7.85
C ILE A 148 -26.97 -20.58 7.27
N ASP A 149 -27.57 -20.71 6.08
CA ASP A 149 -27.55 -21.93 5.28
C ASP A 149 -26.64 -21.81 4.05
N GLU A 150 -26.50 -22.91 3.30
CA GLU A 150 -25.68 -22.95 2.10
C GLU A 150 -26.13 -21.92 1.05
N LYS A 151 -27.44 -21.78 0.86
CA LYS A 151 -28.03 -20.88 -0.14
C LYS A 151 -27.72 -19.42 0.18
N ALA A 152 -27.80 -19.02 1.45
CA ALA A 152 -27.45 -17.69 1.92
C ALA A 152 -25.97 -17.39 1.67
N VAL A 153 -25.07 -18.35 1.95
CA VAL A 153 -23.64 -18.20 1.67
C VAL A 153 -23.39 -18.08 0.16
N GLN A 154 -24.01 -18.93 -0.66
CA GLN A 154 -23.89 -18.86 -2.11
C GLN A 154 -24.32 -17.48 -2.66
N MET A 155 -25.41 -16.89 -2.14
CA MET A 155 -25.84 -15.53 -2.53
C MET A 155 -24.79 -14.44 -2.24
N VAL A 156 -23.95 -14.61 -1.22
CA VAL A 156 -22.87 -13.64 -0.90
C VAL A 156 -21.75 -13.68 -1.95
N PHE A 157 -21.46 -14.86 -2.49
CA PHE A 157 -20.36 -15.10 -3.42
C PHE A 157 -20.77 -14.96 -4.89
N SER A 158 -21.96 -15.47 -5.22
CA SER A 158 -22.48 -15.60 -6.57
C SER A 158 -23.98 -15.29 -6.63
N PRO A 159 -24.41 -14.03 -6.43
CA PRO A 159 -25.82 -13.68 -6.58
C PRO A 159 -26.27 -13.95 -8.02
N ASN A 160 -27.37 -14.69 -8.18
CA ASN A 160 -27.89 -15.16 -9.47
C ASN A 160 -26.85 -15.95 -10.30
N ASP A 161 -26.03 -16.76 -9.65
CA ASP A 161 -24.99 -17.59 -10.27
C ASP A 161 -23.86 -16.82 -10.96
N ILE A 162 -23.73 -15.51 -10.67
CA ILE A 162 -22.64 -14.66 -11.18
C ILE A 162 -21.58 -14.48 -10.09
N PRO A 163 -20.36 -15.05 -10.22
CA PRO A 163 -19.32 -14.91 -9.21
C PRO A 163 -18.83 -13.45 -9.10
N ILE A 164 -19.07 -12.82 -7.95
CA ILE A 164 -18.65 -11.42 -7.69
C ILE A 164 -17.52 -11.30 -6.67
N ARG A 165 -17.24 -12.37 -5.90
CA ARG A 165 -16.24 -12.38 -4.83
C ARG A 165 -14.99 -13.13 -5.28
N SER A 166 -13.84 -12.64 -4.83
CA SER A 166 -12.53 -13.23 -5.15
C SER A 166 -12.12 -14.32 -4.17
N HIS A 167 -11.15 -15.15 -4.58
CA HIS A 167 -10.46 -16.07 -3.68
C HIS A 167 -9.94 -15.36 -2.42
N SER A 168 -9.33 -14.18 -2.55
CA SER A 168 -8.79 -13.42 -1.41
C SER A 168 -9.88 -12.98 -0.41
N PHE A 169 -11.07 -12.64 -0.91
CA PHE A 169 -12.22 -12.36 -0.05
C PHE A 169 -12.66 -13.62 0.71
N LYS A 170 -12.87 -14.74 0.00
CA LYS A 170 -13.21 -16.04 0.59
C LYS A 170 -12.21 -16.44 1.68
N TYR A 171 -10.92 -16.39 1.35
CA TYR A 171 -9.83 -16.72 2.27
C TYR A 171 -9.84 -15.86 3.52
N SER A 172 -10.10 -14.55 3.40
CA SER A 172 -10.12 -13.64 4.56
C SER A 172 -11.31 -13.93 5.47
N VAL A 173 -12.47 -14.26 4.89
CA VAL A 173 -13.68 -14.67 5.65
C VAL A 173 -13.42 -16.00 6.35
N GLU A 174 -12.98 -17.02 5.62
CA GLU A 174 -12.67 -18.35 6.15
C GLU A 174 -11.62 -18.30 7.26
N TYR A 175 -10.53 -17.54 7.06
CA TYR A 175 -9.49 -17.39 8.07
C TYR A 175 -10.03 -16.69 9.32
N GLY A 176 -10.88 -15.67 9.16
CA GLY A 176 -11.55 -15.00 10.27
C GLY A 176 -12.48 -15.93 11.05
N LEU A 177 -13.34 -16.68 10.36
CA LEU A 177 -14.22 -17.69 10.94
C LEU A 177 -13.43 -18.78 11.69
N LYS A 178 -12.36 -19.30 11.09
CA LYS A 178 -11.48 -20.29 11.72
C LYS A 178 -10.91 -19.83 13.07
N LYS A 179 -10.76 -18.51 13.28
CA LYS A 179 -10.29 -17.93 14.54
C LYS A 179 -11.39 -17.83 15.61
N CYS A 180 -12.65 -18.02 15.24
CA CYS A 180 -13.79 -18.05 16.14
C CYS A 180 -14.16 -19.47 16.61
N VAL A 181 -13.65 -20.53 15.97
CA VAL A 181 -14.00 -21.94 16.25
C VAL A 181 -13.91 -22.27 17.74
N SER A 182 -12.81 -21.93 18.41
CA SER A 182 -12.62 -22.23 19.83
C SER A 182 -13.56 -21.48 20.78
N TYR A 183 -14.28 -20.48 20.28
CA TYR A 183 -15.27 -19.71 21.05
C TYR A 183 -16.68 -20.27 20.87
N TYR A 184 -16.99 -20.82 19.68
CA TYR A 184 -18.28 -21.39 19.33
C TYR A 184 -18.15 -22.91 19.21
N ASN A 185 -18.21 -23.61 20.34
CA ASN A 185 -17.95 -25.05 20.44
C ASN A 185 -19.15 -25.93 20.03
N ASP A 186 -20.21 -25.33 19.51
CA ASP A 186 -21.42 -25.98 19.00
C ASP A 186 -21.26 -26.47 17.54
N GLY A 187 -20.12 -26.21 16.90
CA GLY A 187 -19.82 -26.59 15.53
C GLY A 187 -20.43 -25.67 14.47
N ILE A 188 -21.08 -24.58 14.88
CA ILE A 188 -21.79 -23.67 13.97
C ILE A 188 -20.83 -22.99 12.98
N ILE A 189 -19.61 -22.67 13.43
CA ILE A 189 -18.61 -21.98 12.62
C ILE A 189 -18.07 -22.92 11.54
N GLU A 190 -17.78 -24.17 11.90
CA GLU A 190 -17.36 -25.21 10.99
C GLU A 190 -18.42 -25.48 9.92
N HIS A 191 -19.68 -25.48 10.32
CA HIS A 191 -20.81 -25.64 9.40
C HIS A 191 -20.88 -24.47 8.40
N ILE A 192 -20.80 -23.22 8.86
CA ILE A 192 -20.76 -22.04 7.98
C ILE A 192 -19.54 -22.08 7.05
N MET A 193 -18.38 -22.53 7.54
CA MET A 193 -17.17 -22.67 6.72
C MET A 193 -17.34 -23.73 5.63
N SER A 194 -18.10 -24.80 5.89
CA SER A 194 -18.38 -25.85 4.91
C SER A 194 -19.21 -25.36 3.72
N TYR A 195 -20.00 -24.30 3.91
CA TYR A 195 -20.79 -23.65 2.86
C TYR A 195 -19.99 -22.69 1.96
N LEU A 196 -18.73 -22.37 2.32
CA LEU A 196 -17.93 -21.47 1.52
C LEU A 196 -17.53 -22.13 0.19
N PRO A 197 -17.77 -21.47 -0.96
CA PRO A 197 -17.51 -22.08 -2.25
C PRO A 197 -16.01 -22.27 -2.50
N THR A 198 -15.68 -23.27 -3.32
CA THR A 198 -14.33 -23.44 -3.85
C THR A 198 -14.11 -22.43 -4.98
N ILE A 199 -13.25 -21.44 -4.74
CA ILE A 199 -12.86 -20.45 -5.75
C ILE A 199 -11.40 -20.70 -6.10
N PRO A 200 -11.02 -20.91 -7.37
CA PRO A 200 -9.64 -21.14 -7.74
C PRO A 200 -8.79 -19.88 -7.51
N ASN A 201 -7.58 -20.07 -7.00
CA ASN A 201 -6.60 -19.00 -6.85
C ASN A 201 -5.92 -18.69 -8.20
N SER A 202 -6.66 -18.04 -9.11
CA SER A 202 -6.08 -17.60 -10.38
C SER A 202 -5.20 -16.37 -10.15
N ARG A 203 -3.89 -16.56 -10.28
CA ARG A 203 -2.90 -15.46 -10.26
C ARG A 203 -2.52 -15.12 -11.69
N LYS A 204 -2.75 -13.87 -12.09
CA LYS A 204 -2.23 -13.36 -13.36
C LYS A 204 -0.70 -13.40 -13.34
N ASN A 205 -0.09 -13.78 -14.47
CA ASN A 205 1.35 -13.70 -14.62
C ASN A 205 1.80 -12.24 -14.43
N ILE A 206 2.83 -12.04 -13.61
CA ILE A 206 3.31 -10.70 -13.30
C ILE A 206 4.29 -10.31 -14.39
N GLN A 207 3.88 -9.37 -15.25
CA GLN A 207 4.79 -8.75 -16.20
C GLN A 207 5.99 -8.14 -15.45
N TYR A 208 7.20 -8.45 -15.90
CA TYR A 208 8.45 -7.82 -15.48
C TYR A 208 8.86 -6.77 -16.52
N LEU A 209 9.91 -6.00 -16.23
CA LEU A 209 10.45 -5.01 -17.16
C LEU A 209 11.28 -5.70 -18.25
N THR A 210 11.00 -5.39 -19.51
CA THR A 210 11.80 -5.90 -20.63
C THR A 210 13.16 -5.22 -20.68
N GLU A 211 14.11 -5.81 -21.41
CA GLU A 211 15.44 -5.22 -21.60
C GLU A 211 15.38 -3.82 -22.22
N ALA A 212 14.51 -3.61 -23.22
CA ALA A 212 14.28 -2.30 -23.81
C ALA A 212 13.70 -1.28 -22.81
N GLU A 213 12.78 -1.71 -21.94
CA GLU A 213 12.24 -0.85 -20.88
C GLU A 213 13.31 -0.47 -19.86
N ILE A 214 14.21 -1.40 -19.52
CA ILE A 214 15.31 -1.16 -18.59
C ILE A 214 16.31 -0.17 -19.18
N GLU A 215 16.64 -0.33 -20.46
CA GLU A 215 17.57 0.58 -21.13
C GLU A 215 16.99 1.99 -21.24
N ALA A 216 15.69 2.11 -21.56
CA ALA A 216 15.00 3.40 -21.53
C ALA A 216 15.00 4.04 -20.13
N ILE A 217 14.81 3.25 -19.07
CA ILE A 217 14.90 3.74 -17.68
C ILE A 217 16.32 4.22 -17.38
N LYS A 218 17.36 3.44 -17.67
CA LYS A 218 18.77 3.83 -17.41
C LYS A 218 19.13 5.12 -18.15
N HIS A 219 18.77 5.20 -19.43
CA HIS A 219 19.01 6.39 -20.24
C HIS A 219 18.40 7.65 -19.59
N VAL A 220 17.16 7.54 -19.08
CA VAL A 220 16.51 8.64 -18.35
C VAL A 220 17.24 8.99 -17.05
N LEU A 221 17.66 7.99 -16.27
CA LEU A 221 18.39 8.23 -15.02
C LEU A 221 19.72 8.96 -15.27
N GLU A 222 20.43 8.61 -16.33
CA GLU A 222 21.72 9.21 -16.69
C GLU A 222 21.56 10.60 -17.32
N HIS A 223 20.65 10.78 -18.27
CA HIS A 223 20.66 11.94 -19.17
C HIS A 223 19.55 12.98 -18.88
N ASP A 224 18.44 12.61 -18.24
CA ASP A 224 17.37 13.57 -17.97
C ASP A 224 17.72 14.44 -16.75
N LYS A 225 18.01 15.73 -17.01
CA LYS A 225 18.33 16.73 -15.97
C LYS A 225 17.10 17.28 -15.25
N THR A 226 15.89 16.99 -15.73
CA THR A 226 14.65 17.45 -15.08
C THR A 226 14.20 16.54 -13.94
N ILE A 227 14.86 15.40 -13.76
CA ILE A 227 14.63 14.47 -12.66
C ILE A 227 15.59 14.83 -11.53
N SER A 228 15.05 15.02 -10.33
CA SER A 228 15.81 15.26 -9.10
C SER A 228 16.77 14.10 -8.80
N LEU A 229 17.90 14.42 -8.18
CA LEU A 229 18.88 13.45 -7.68
C LEU A 229 18.24 12.49 -6.68
N GLN A 230 17.31 12.95 -5.84
CA GLN A 230 16.52 12.08 -4.96
C GLN A 230 15.81 10.97 -5.75
N ASP A 231 15.14 11.34 -6.84
CA ASP A 231 14.35 10.41 -7.63
C ASP A 231 15.24 9.44 -8.39
N LYS A 232 16.36 9.95 -8.92
CA LYS A 232 17.41 9.11 -9.55
C LYS A 232 17.94 8.09 -8.55
N ALA A 233 18.34 8.52 -7.35
CA ALA A 233 18.85 7.64 -6.30
C ALA A 233 17.84 6.54 -5.93
N ILE A 234 16.56 6.89 -5.73
CA ILE A 234 15.48 5.95 -5.37
C ILE A 234 15.26 4.90 -6.47
N ALA A 235 15.23 5.31 -7.73
CA ALA A 235 15.03 4.37 -8.83
C ALA A 235 16.28 3.53 -9.10
N THR A 236 17.48 4.11 -9.00
CA THR A 236 18.75 3.40 -9.15
C THR A 236 18.89 2.31 -8.09
N ILE A 237 18.69 2.62 -6.79
CA ILE A 237 18.76 1.59 -5.75
C ILE A 237 17.69 0.51 -5.98
N ALA A 238 16.46 0.87 -6.36
CA ALA A 238 15.41 -0.11 -6.64
C ALA A 238 15.76 -1.02 -7.83
N LEU A 239 16.34 -0.46 -8.90
CA LEU A 239 16.73 -1.15 -10.12
C LEU A 239 17.84 -2.17 -9.90
N TYR A 240 18.81 -1.85 -9.05
CA TYR A 240 20.00 -2.68 -8.87
C TYR A 240 19.90 -3.64 -7.67
N THR A 241 19.08 -3.34 -6.67
CA THR A 241 18.97 -4.15 -5.44
C THR A 241 17.66 -4.93 -5.34
N GLY A 242 16.59 -4.47 -6.00
CA GLY A 242 15.26 -5.05 -5.85
C GLY A 242 14.69 -4.95 -4.43
N LEU A 243 15.22 -4.06 -3.58
CA LEU A 243 14.71 -3.80 -2.23
C LEU A 243 13.24 -3.39 -2.26
N ARG A 244 12.50 -3.70 -1.19
CA ARG A 244 11.08 -3.30 -1.10
C ARG A 244 10.99 -1.80 -0.84
N SER A 245 9.89 -1.18 -1.24
CA SER A 245 9.65 0.25 -1.00
C SER A 245 9.72 0.61 0.49
N CYS A 246 9.27 -0.27 1.38
CA CYS A 246 9.38 -0.07 2.82
C CYS A 246 10.82 -0.08 3.32
N ASP A 247 11.69 -0.90 2.73
CA ASP A 247 13.08 -1.03 3.14
C ASP A 247 13.86 0.19 2.62
N ILE A 248 13.68 0.57 1.35
CA ILE A 248 14.27 1.79 0.77
C ILE A 248 13.83 3.05 1.53
N SER A 249 12.55 3.15 1.86
CA SER A 249 12.00 4.26 2.66
C SER A 249 12.62 4.33 4.07
N ALA A 250 13.00 3.19 4.65
CA ALA A 250 13.53 3.10 6.00
C ALA A 250 15.06 3.23 6.08
N LEU A 251 15.77 3.25 4.95
CA LEU A 251 17.23 3.40 4.92
C LEU A 251 17.70 4.63 5.70
N THR A 252 18.73 4.43 6.50
CA THR A 252 19.45 5.44 7.27
C THR A 252 20.89 5.54 6.80
N MET A 253 21.58 6.61 7.18
CA MET A 253 23.01 6.79 6.83
C MET A 253 23.90 5.66 7.38
N LYS A 254 23.49 5.02 8.48
CA LYS A 254 24.24 3.95 9.13
C LYS A 254 24.12 2.60 8.42
N ASP A 255 23.18 2.47 7.49
CA ASP A 255 22.97 1.23 6.76
C ASP A 255 23.98 1.05 5.59
N PHE A 256 24.84 2.05 5.36
CA PHE A 256 25.86 2.02 4.31
C PHE A 256 27.25 1.88 4.94
N ASP A 257 27.91 0.78 4.64
CA ASP A 257 29.35 0.60 4.84
C ASP A 257 30.04 0.98 3.53
N TRP A 258 30.51 2.23 3.48
CA TRP A 258 31.16 2.80 2.31
C TRP A 258 32.58 2.27 2.09
N GLU A 259 33.25 1.79 3.14
CA GLU A 259 34.60 1.21 3.01
C GLU A 259 34.53 -0.24 2.51
N GLY A 260 33.53 -0.99 3.00
CA GLY A 260 33.29 -2.37 2.59
C GLY A 260 32.44 -2.53 1.32
N ASP A 261 31.93 -1.45 0.73
CA ASP A 261 30.95 -1.45 -0.35
C ASP A 261 29.71 -2.31 -0.02
N LEU A 262 29.07 -2.10 1.13
CA LEU A 262 27.89 -2.87 1.58
C LEU A 262 26.71 -1.98 1.97
N ILE A 263 25.51 -2.51 1.73
CA ILE A 263 24.24 -2.06 2.28
C ILE A 263 23.79 -3.11 3.29
N ILE A 264 23.67 -2.73 4.57
CA ILE A 264 23.35 -3.63 5.68
C ILE A 264 22.07 -3.14 6.34
N ILE A 265 20.99 -3.92 6.23
CA ILE A 265 19.68 -3.55 6.77
C ILE A 265 19.03 -4.69 7.55
N THR A 266 18.10 -4.33 8.43
CA THR A 266 17.06 -5.26 8.90
C THR A 266 15.77 -4.97 8.14
N GLN A 267 15.26 -5.96 7.39
CA GLN A 267 14.09 -5.76 6.55
C GLN A 267 12.83 -5.45 7.37
N SER A 268 12.10 -4.40 7.00
CA SER A 268 10.91 -3.93 7.71
C SER A 268 9.73 -4.90 7.69
N LYS A 269 9.66 -5.76 6.65
CA LYS A 269 8.54 -6.70 6.48
C LYS A 269 8.76 -8.03 7.21
N THR A 270 9.98 -8.55 7.18
CA THR A 270 10.32 -9.90 7.62
C THR A 270 11.11 -9.90 8.93
N GLY A 271 11.74 -8.78 9.31
CA GLY A 271 12.64 -8.71 10.46
C GLY A 271 13.99 -9.39 10.21
N THR A 272 14.27 -9.82 8.97
CA THR A 272 15.49 -10.54 8.62
C THR A 272 16.60 -9.56 8.28
N ALA A 273 17.81 -9.81 8.79
CA ALA A 273 19.01 -9.10 8.37
C ALA A 273 19.31 -9.40 6.89
N LEU A 274 19.70 -8.38 6.14
CA LEU A 274 20.06 -8.48 4.74
C LEU A 274 21.28 -7.61 4.47
N THR A 275 22.31 -8.23 3.90
CA THR A 275 23.52 -7.56 3.41
C THR A 275 23.55 -7.67 1.90
N LEU A 276 23.71 -6.54 1.21
CA LEU A 276 23.81 -6.45 -0.24
C LEU A 276 25.07 -5.68 -0.63
N PRO A 277 25.68 -5.97 -1.78
CA PRO A 277 26.77 -5.15 -2.29
C PRO A 277 26.28 -3.75 -2.71
N LEU A 278 26.98 -2.71 -2.27
CA LEU A 278 26.81 -1.33 -2.70
C LEU A 278 27.56 -1.14 -4.02
N ARG A 279 26.87 -1.37 -5.14
CA ARG A 279 27.46 -1.09 -6.46
C ARG A 279 27.74 0.41 -6.59
N ALA A 280 28.87 0.77 -7.19
CA ALA A 280 29.25 2.17 -7.42
C ALA A 280 28.14 3.03 -8.06
N VAL A 281 27.38 2.49 -9.03
CA VAL A 281 26.24 3.20 -9.64
C VAL A 281 25.14 3.56 -8.62
N VAL A 282 24.92 2.72 -7.61
CA VAL A 282 23.98 2.97 -6.52
C VAL A 282 24.58 3.95 -5.52
N GLY A 283 25.82 3.71 -5.09
CA GLY A 283 26.55 4.56 -4.15
C GLY A 283 26.64 6.01 -4.65
N ASN A 284 27.06 6.21 -5.89
CA ASN A 284 27.20 7.53 -6.50
C ASN A 284 25.85 8.26 -6.58
N ALA A 285 24.79 7.60 -7.06
CA ALA A 285 23.48 8.23 -7.15
C ALA A 285 22.94 8.66 -5.77
N ILE A 286 23.20 7.87 -4.73
CA ILE A 286 22.85 8.21 -3.34
C ILE A 286 23.72 9.37 -2.86
N TYR A 287 25.02 9.30 -3.05
CA TYR A 287 25.97 10.34 -2.65
C TYR A 287 25.63 11.70 -3.27
N ASP A 288 25.35 11.74 -4.57
CA ASP A 288 24.94 12.97 -5.29
C ASP A 288 23.70 13.58 -4.64
N TYR A 289 22.67 12.77 -4.33
CA TYR A 289 21.50 13.25 -3.61
C TYR A 289 21.85 13.75 -2.20
N LEU A 290 22.68 13.03 -1.46
CA LEU A 290 23.06 13.38 -0.08
C LEU A 290 23.79 14.72 0.00
N VAL A 291 24.64 15.02 -0.97
CA VAL A 291 25.47 16.22 -0.98
C VAL A 291 24.73 17.42 -1.58
N GLU A 292 24.01 17.22 -2.69
CA GLU A 292 23.50 18.33 -3.51
C GLU A 292 22.03 18.69 -3.20
N GLU A 293 21.19 17.72 -2.81
CA GLU A 293 19.73 17.91 -2.71
C GLU A 293 19.15 17.63 -1.32
N ARG A 294 19.78 16.77 -0.52
CA ARG A 294 19.21 16.37 0.77
C ARG A 294 19.23 17.55 1.76
N PRO A 295 18.08 17.92 2.35
CA PRO A 295 18.06 19.00 3.33
C PRO A 295 18.91 18.70 4.57
N LYS A 296 19.66 19.71 5.05
CA LYS A 296 20.40 19.64 6.31
C LYS A 296 19.41 19.61 7.48
N CYS A 297 19.26 18.45 8.11
CA CYS A 297 18.38 18.24 9.25
C CYS A 297 18.81 17.02 10.07
N TYR A 298 18.23 16.86 11.27
CA TYR A 298 18.54 15.77 12.21
C TYR A 298 17.84 14.44 11.90
N GLU A 299 17.01 14.38 10.85
CA GLU A 299 16.36 13.13 10.46
C GLU A 299 17.42 12.09 10.04
N PRO A 300 17.38 10.85 10.56
CA PRO A 300 18.41 9.84 10.29
C PRO A 300 18.26 9.17 8.92
N TYR A 301 17.09 9.33 8.28
CA TYR A 301 16.75 8.65 7.05
C TYR A 301 17.44 9.25 5.84
N VAL A 302 17.82 8.40 4.87
CA VAL A 302 18.41 8.83 3.60
C VAL A 302 17.41 9.69 2.84
N PHE A 303 16.25 9.12 2.49
CA PHE A 303 15.24 9.80 1.67
C PHE A 303 14.19 10.53 2.51
N LEU A 304 14.10 11.84 2.31
CA LEU A 304 13.21 12.74 3.05
C LEU A 304 12.18 13.42 2.15
N THR A 305 11.13 13.99 2.75
CA THR A 305 10.28 14.95 2.03
C THR A 305 11.10 16.16 1.60
N VAL A 306 10.77 16.71 0.42
CA VAL A 306 11.46 17.89 -0.14
C VAL A 306 11.23 19.15 0.70
N ASN A 307 10.04 19.26 1.28
CA ASN A 307 9.64 20.42 2.07
C ASN A 307 9.59 20.07 3.56
N SER A 308 9.77 21.10 4.39
CA SER A 308 9.58 21.04 5.84
C SER A 308 8.15 20.56 6.21
N PRO A 309 7.89 20.02 7.40
CA PRO A 309 8.86 19.39 8.26
C PRO A 309 9.59 18.24 7.53
N TYR A 310 10.90 18.22 7.74
CA TYR A 310 11.79 17.08 7.57
C TYR A 310 11.14 15.76 7.98
N ARG A 311 10.79 14.85 7.08
CA ARG A 311 10.33 13.50 7.49
C ARG A 311 10.72 12.44 6.49
N LYS A 312 10.82 11.21 7.00
CA LYS A 312 10.97 10.00 6.18
C LYS A 312 10.00 9.98 5.00
N LEU A 313 10.52 9.76 3.80
CA LEU A 313 9.73 9.70 2.60
C LEU A 313 8.84 8.44 2.61
N HIS A 314 7.52 8.62 2.47
CA HIS A 314 6.56 7.51 2.55
C HIS A 314 6.63 6.58 1.32
N THR A 315 6.36 5.29 1.50
CA THR A 315 6.46 4.26 0.44
C THR A 315 5.59 4.54 -0.79
N SER A 316 4.47 5.24 -0.63
CA SER A 316 3.62 5.69 -1.75
C SER A 316 4.36 6.66 -2.67
N ASN A 317 5.23 7.51 -2.12
CA ASN A 317 5.99 8.49 -2.88
C ASN A 317 7.06 7.78 -3.71
N LEU A 318 7.76 6.79 -3.15
CA LEU A 318 8.70 5.96 -3.91
C LEU A 318 8.03 5.28 -5.11
N ASN A 319 6.82 4.74 -4.90
CA ASN A 319 6.03 4.19 -6.02
C ASN A 319 5.70 5.25 -7.08
N ALA A 320 5.28 6.46 -6.66
CA ALA A 320 4.96 7.55 -7.58
C ALA A 320 6.21 8.03 -8.36
N ILE A 321 7.37 8.07 -7.72
CA ILE A 321 8.67 8.39 -8.34
C ILE A 321 9.00 7.37 -9.43
N CYS A 322 8.91 6.08 -9.12
CA CYS A 322 9.10 5.01 -10.11
C CYS A 322 8.14 5.14 -11.30
N VAL A 323 6.87 5.48 -11.06
CA VAL A 323 5.89 5.72 -12.13
C VAL A 323 6.28 6.95 -12.97
N LYS A 324 6.73 8.03 -12.33
CA LYS A 324 7.21 9.24 -13.01
C LYS A 324 8.37 8.91 -13.94
N ILE A 325 9.33 8.11 -13.49
CA ILE A 325 10.49 7.71 -14.28
C ILE A 325 10.08 6.83 -15.47
N MET A 326 9.16 5.89 -15.27
CA MET A 326 8.58 5.10 -16.38
C MET A 326 7.90 6.01 -17.41
N HIS A 327 7.15 7.02 -16.98
CA HIS A 327 6.53 8.00 -17.89
C HIS A 327 7.56 8.82 -18.65
N LYS A 328 8.61 9.28 -17.97
CA LYS A 328 9.74 10.00 -18.60
C LYS A 328 10.49 9.14 -19.62
N ALA A 329 10.59 7.84 -19.36
CA ALA A 329 11.15 6.86 -20.29
C ALA A 329 10.21 6.50 -21.45
N GLY A 330 9.00 7.06 -21.50
CA GLY A 330 8.02 6.78 -22.57
C GLY A 330 7.41 5.38 -22.51
N ILE A 331 7.55 4.68 -21.37
CA ILE A 331 7.08 3.29 -21.22
C ILE A 331 5.87 3.21 -20.29
N ARG A 332 5.07 2.16 -20.50
CA ARG A 332 3.91 1.81 -19.65
C ARG A 332 2.98 3.00 -19.37
N LEU A 333 2.55 3.71 -20.41
CA LEU A 333 1.76 4.93 -20.29
C LEU A 333 0.29 4.65 -19.99
N LYS A 334 -0.26 3.49 -20.36
CA LYS A 334 -1.70 3.19 -20.22
C LYS A 334 -2.10 2.96 -18.78
N VAL A 335 -3.36 3.25 -18.43
CA VAL A 335 -3.88 3.05 -17.05
C VAL A 335 -3.85 1.58 -16.65
N SER A 336 -4.07 0.67 -17.61
CA SER A 336 -4.03 -0.78 -17.43
C SER A 336 -2.64 -1.34 -17.17
N ASP A 337 -1.58 -0.61 -17.52
CA ASP A 337 -0.23 -1.11 -17.41
C ASP A 337 0.15 -1.19 -15.93
N ARG A 338 0.79 -2.31 -15.55
CA ARG A 338 1.39 -2.42 -14.23
C ARG A 338 2.54 -1.43 -14.14
N LYS A 339 2.63 -0.66 -13.04
CA LYS A 339 3.68 0.34 -12.80
C LYS A 339 4.11 0.32 -11.34
N GLY A 340 5.20 1.01 -11.04
CA GLY A 340 5.68 1.23 -9.67
C GLY A 340 6.81 0.29 -9.25
N LEU A 341 7.24 0.45 -8.00
CA LEU A 341 8.53 -0.06 -7.51
C LEU A 341 8.64 -1.59 -7.54
N HIS A 342 7.52 -2.30 -7.33
CA HIS A 342 7.52 -3.76 -7.38
C HIS A 342 7.98 -4.34 -8.72
N LEU A 343 7.87 -3.60 -9.83
CA LEU A 343 8.39 -4.06 -11.12
C LEU A 343 9.92 -4.16 -11.14
N PHE A 344 10.63 -3.25 -10.49
CA PHE A 344 12.09 -3.30 -10.38
C PHE A 344 12.54 -4.53 -9.59
N ARG A 345 11.85 -4.84 -8.49
CA ARG A 345 12.08 -6.08 -7.75
C ARG A 345 11.80 -7.32 -8.58
N HIS A 346 10.72 -7.31 -9.36
CA HIS A 346 10.42 -8.40 -10.30
C HIS A 346 11.54 -8.56 -11.31
N TYR A 347 12.00 -7.47 -11.91
CA TYR A 347 13.13 -7.46 -12.83
C TYR A 347 14.38 -8.08 -12.20
N VAL A 348 14.83 -7.63 -11.03
CA VAL A 348 16.02 -8.21 -10.36
C VAL A 348 15.86 -9.71 -10.12
N ALA A 349 14.69 -10.15 -9.63
CA ALA A 349 14.43 -11.56 -9.40
C ALA A 349 14.49 -12.38 -10.70
N THR A 350 13.86 -11.89 -11.78
CA THR A 350 13.86 -12.57 -13.08
C THR A 350 15.23 -12.54 -13.75
N SER A 351 16.01 -11.46 -13.62
CA SER A 351 17.37 -11.38 -14.16
C SER A 351 18.32 -12.34 -13.46
N LEU A 352 18.20 -12.51 -12.14
CA LEU A 352 18.98 -13.52 -11.41
C LEU A 352 18.60 -14.95 -11.84
N LEU A 353 17.30 -15.22 -12.04
CA LEU A 353 16.83 -16.52 -12.55
C LEU A 353 17.40 -16.79 -13.95
N GLN A 354 17.30 -15.83 -14.86
CA GLN A 354 17.82 -15.93 -16.23
C GLN A 354 19.34 -16.08 -16.30
N ALA A 355 20.06 -15.56 -15.30
CA ALA A 355 21.50 -15.76 -15.13
C ALA A 355 21.86 -17.12 -14.52
N GLY A 356 20.88 -17.99 -14.24
CA GLY A 356 21.09 -19.32 -13.67
C GLY A 356 21.42 -19.30 -12.17
N VAL A 357 21.16 -18.21 -11.46
CA VAL A 357 21.42 -18.13 -10.02
C VAL A 357 20.49 -19.06 -9.27
N GLN A 358 21.03 -19.86 -8.35
CA GLN A 358 20.25 -20.85 -7.61
C GLN A 358 19.17 -20.17 -6.75
N GLN A 359 17.98 -20.77 -6.72
CA GLN A 359 16.82 -20.22 -6.01
C GLN A 359 17.08 -19.87 -4.53
N PRO A 360 17.84 -20.65 -3.72
CA PRO A 360 18.15 -20.27 -2.35
C PRO A 360 18.93 -18.95 -2.25
N VAL A 361 19.83 -18.71 -3.19
CA VAL A 361 20.61 -17.45 -3.27
C VAL A 361 19.67 -16.30 -3.62
N ILE A 362 18.81 -16.45 -4.63
CA ILE A 362 17.82 -15.42 -5.01
C ILE A 362 16.87 -15.12 -3.84
N SER A 363 16.40 -16.16 -3.14
CA SER A 363 15.55 -16.03 -1.96
C SER A 363 16.24 -15.21 -0.87
N SER A 364 17.52 -15.46 -0.64
CA SER A 364 18.34 -14.75 0.35
C SER A 364 18.58 -13.30 -0.06
N THR A 365 19.02 -13.04 -1.30
CA THR A 365 19.23 -11.70 -1.85
C THR A 365 17.97 -10.84 -1.78
N LEU A 366 16.80 -11.43 -2.05
CA LEU A 366 15.53 -10.73 -1.97
C LEU A 366 14.98 -10.66 -0.53
N GLY A 367 15.52 -11.42 0.42
CA GLY A 367 15.00 -11.54 1.78
C GLY A 367 13.59 -12.13 1.81
N HIS A 368 13.39 -13.27 1.15
CA HIS A 368 12.17 -14.07 1.26
C HIS A 368 12.27 -15.05 2.41
N ALA A 369 11.27 -15.03 3.30
CA ALA A 369 11.15 -15.98 4.40
C ALA A 369 10.70 -17.39 3.94
N SER A 370 10.16 -17.51 2.72
CA SER A 370 9.71 -18.79 2.16
C SER A 370 10.14 -18.91 0.70
N PRO A 371 10.71 -20.05 0.28
CA PRO A 371 11.06 -20.33 -1.12
C PRO A 371 9.88 -20.18 -2.08
N LYS A 372 8.66 -20.51 -1.63
CA LYS A 372 7.42 -20.36 -2.42
C LYS A 372 7.15 -18.90 -2.86
N SER A 373 7.81 -17.93 -2.23
CA SER A 373 7.76 -16.53 -2.63
C SER A 373 8.43 -16.27 -3.98
N LEU A 374 9.22 -17.23 -4.49
CA LEU A 374 9.83 -17.15 -5.80
C LEU A 374 8.92 -17.58 -6.95
N ASN A 375 7.86 -18.36 -6.68
CA ASN A 375 6.95 -18.88 -7.71
C ASN A 375 6.39 -17.82 -8.67
N PRO A 376 6.04 -16.59 -8.23
CA PRO A 376 5.60 -15.55 -9.16
C PRO A 376 6.66 -15.11 -10.18
N TYR A 377 7.95 -15.27 -9.88
CA TYR A 377 9.04 -14.96 -10.81
C TYR A 377 9.34 -16.15 -11.74
N LEU A 378 9.29 -17.38 -11.21
CA LEU A 378 9.46 -18.60 -12.01
C LEU A 378 8.40 -18.69 -13.12
N ASN A 379 7.14 -18.39 -12.79
CA ASN A 379 6.05 -18.38 -13.77
C ASN A 379 6.20 -17.30 -14.86
N ALA A 380 7.04 -16.29 -14.62
CA ALA A 380 7.28 -15.20 -15.57
C ALA A 380 8.47 -15.48 -16.50
N GLU A 381 9.34 -16.44 -16.19
CA GLU A 381 10.52 -16.74 -16.97
C GLU A 381 10.19 -17.59 -18.20
N PHE A 382 9.76 -16.92 -19.27
CA PHE A 382 9.33 -17.59 -20.48
C PHE A 382 10.42 -18.44 -21.15
N LYS A 383 11.69 -18.02 -21.07
CA LYS A 383 12.81 -18.71 -21.72
C LYS A 383 13.02 -20.11 -21.14
N SER A 384 13.14 -20.25 -19.82
CA SER A 384 13.29 -21.55 -19.16
C SER A 384 12.01 -22.38 -19.22
N LEU A 385 10.83 -21.75 -19.17
CA LEU A 385 9.56 -22.47 -19.38
C LEU A 385 9.48 -23.10 -20.78
N LYS A 386 10.05 -22.44 -21.80
CA LYS A 386 10.12 -22.99 -23.16
C LYS A 386 11.02 -24.23 -23.24
N GLU A 387 12.06 -24.31 -22.42
CA GLU A 387 12.94 -25.49 -22.35
C GLU A 387 12.23 -26.70 -21.70
N CYS A 388 11.25 -26.46 -20.83
CA CYS A 388 10.42 -27.50 -20.24
C CYS A 388 9.25 -27.95 -21.13
N ALA A 389 9.03 -27.30 -22.28
CA ALA A 389 7.95 -27.67 -23.19
C ALA A 389 8.27 -29.02 -23.85
N LEU A 390 7.32 -29.95 -23.81
CA LEU A 390 7.44 -31.20 -24.55
C LEU A 390 7.47 -30.89 -26.05
N SER A 391 8.34 -31.59 -26.80
CA SER A 391 8.33 -31.50 -28.25
C SER A 391 6.97 -31.93 -28.79
N ILE A 392 6.37 -31.10 -29.64
CA ILE A 392 5.14 -31.43 -30.36
C ILE A 392 5.38 -32.43 -31.48
N GLU A 393 6.64 -32.77 -31.81
CA GLU A 393 6.98 -33.77 -32.82
C GLU A 393 6.39 -35.15 -32.48
N ASN A 394 6.29 -35.47 -31.19
CA ASN A 394 5.67 -36.71 -30.71
C ASN A 394 4.13 -36.65 -30.66
N TYR A 395 3.53 -35.50 -30.96
CA TYR A 395 2.10 -35.24 -30.92
C TYR A 395 1.66 -34.54 -32.22
N PRO A 396 1.64 -35.25 -33.36
CA PRO A 396 1.36 -34.65 -34.66
C PRO A 396 -0.03 -33.99 -34.65
N VAL A 397 -0.03 -32.66 -34.70
CA VAL A 397 -1.26 -31.86 -34.79
C VAL A 397 -1.63 -31.73 -36.27
N ARG A 398 -2.92 -31.92 -36.60
CA ARG A 398 -3.41 -31.79 -37.99
C ARG A 398 -3.13 -30.38 -38.53
N LYS A 399 -2.78 -30.28 -39.82
CA LYS A 399 -2.46 -29.01 -40.49
C LYS A 399 -3.55 -27.94 -40.32
N GLU A 400 -4.82 -28.34 -40.16
CA GLU A 400 -5.94 -27.41 -39.98
C GLU A 400 -5.88 -26.57 -38.69
N VAL A 401 -5.05 -26.94 -37.70
CA VAL A 401 -5.04 -26.29 -36.37
C VAL A 401 -4.11 -25.07 -36.29
N PHE A 402 -3.14 -24.94 -37.20
CA PHE A 402 -2.15 -23.85 -37.19
C PHE A 402 -2.48 -22.67 -38.12
N TYR A 403 -3.60 -22.73 -38.84
CA TYR A 403 -4.09 -21.64 -39.69
C TYR A 403 -5.35 -21.03 -39.09
N GLN A 404 -5.16 -19.99 -38.26
CA GLN A 404 -6.16 -18.94 -38.00
C GLN A 404 -5.48 -17.58 -37.95
#